data_AF-A0AAV6B5G4-F1
#
_entry.id   AF-A0AAV6B5G4-F1
#
_cell.length_a   1.000
_cell.length_b   1.000
_cell.length_c   1.000
_cell.angle_alpha   90.00
_cell.angle_beta   90.00
_cell.angle_gamma   90.00
#
_symmetry.space_group_name_H-M   'P 1'
#
loop_
_entity.id
_entity.type
_entity.pdbx_description
1 polymer ?
#
loop_
_entity_poly.entity_id
_entity_poly.type
_entity_poly.pdbx_seq_one_letter_code
_entity_poly.pdbx_strand_id
1 'polypeptide(L)'
;MTTERNVCEISPVNGLQPTRLTLFVVVHLFGRVAGLIIGACVGLKYFQIAGLAIGAVVGFLLGHIVGYLPTWLGTRWMFRSIEKSATAELKDSLDQGEWNFWQTMTLLQLAARKENVQPYLPRILAMLESDETLTRVYGWDALRLVFTELSQRIDDYEPRARVEECRRKAALLHEYLAGLPS
;
A
#
# COMPACT_ATOMS: atom_id res chain seq x y z
N MET A 1 -40.60 -15.56 11.24
CA MET A 1 -40.52 -14.45 10.26
C MET A 1 -39.73 -13.33 10.93
N THR A 2 -38.41 -13.30 10.69
CA THR A 2 -37.69 -12.25 9.92
C THR A 2 -37.64 -10.92 10.70
N THR A 3 -36.49 -10.36 11.11
CA THR A 3 -35.20 -10.27 10.41
C THR A 3 -34.12 -9.84 11.41
N GLU A 4 -33.00 -10.56 11.45
CA GLU A 4 -31.74 -10.09 12.01
C GLU A 4 -31.25 -8.87 11.24
N ARG A 5 -31.00 -7.74 11.92
CA ARG A 5 -30.11 -6.72 11.39
C ARG A 5 -28.81 -6.77 12.15
N ASN A 6 -27.88 -7.52 11.56
CA ASN A 6 -26.45 -7.41 11.75
C ASN A 6 -26.05 -5.94 11.84
N VAL A 7 -25.65 -5.53 13.04
CA VAL A 7 -24.91 -4.29 13.23
C VAL A 7 -23.55 -4.54 12.58
N CYS A 8 -23.35 -3.88 11.44
CA CYS A 8 -22.08 -3.80 10.76
C CYS A 8 -21.12 -3.04 11.69
N GLU A 9 -20.41 -3.79 12.52
CA GLU A 9 -19.29 -3.30 13.31
C GLU A 9 -18.16 -3.02 12.31
N ILE A 10 -18.06 -1.75 11.90
CA ILE A 10 -16.97 -1.27 11.05
C ILE A 10 -15.71 -1.33 11.92
N SER A 11 -14.99 -2.45 11.84
CA SER A 11 -13.69 -2.59 12.49
C SER A 11 -12.75 -1.46 12.02
N PRO A 12 -12.03 -0.82 12.94
CA PRO A 12 -11.09 0.24 12.58
C PRO A 12 -9.99 -0.31 11.68
N VAL A 13 -9.75 0.38 10.57
CA VAL A 13 -8.64 0.11 9.63
C VAL A 13 -7.33 0.47 10.34
N ASN A 14 -6.84 -0.44 11.16
CA ASN A 14 -5.51 -0.37 11.78
C ASN A 14 -4.55 -1.24 10.95
N GLY A 15 -3.58 -0.62 10.31
CA GLY A 15 -2.51 -1.36 9.64
C GLY A 15 -1.52 -0.49 8.88
N LEU A 16 -1.96 0.46 8.06
CA LEU A 16 -1.02 1.44 7.51
C LEU A 16 -0.60 2.36 8.66
N GLN A 17 0.70 2.54 8.91
CA GLN A 17 1.21 3.51 9.89
C GLN A 17 0.33 4.77 9.88
N PRO A 18 -0.58 4.93 10.87
CA PRO A 18 -1.74 5.79 10.66
C PRO A 18 -1.34 7.23 10.43
N THR A 19 -0.23 7.65 11.02
CA THR A 19 0.26 9.01 11.03
C THR A 19 0.72 9.53 9.66
N ARG A 20 1.44 8.74 8.85
CA ARG A 20 1.95 9.24 7.55
C ARG A 20 0.85 9.31 6.50
N LEU A 21 0.01 8.29 6.41
CA LEU A 21 -1.06 8.24 5.42
C LEU A 21 -2.19 9.20 5.74
N THR A 22 -2.56 9.36 7.02
CA THR A 22 -3.51 10.42 7.41
C THR A 22 -2.93 11.80 7.19
N LEU A 23 -1.65 12.05 7.50
CA LEU A 23 -1.04 13.37 7.29
C LEU A 23 -1.07 13.76 5.80
N PHE A 24 -0.66 12.85 4.89
CA PHE A 24 -0.69 13.16 3.46
C PHE A 24 -2.12 13.35 2.93
N VAL A 25 -3.07 12.56 3.40
CA VAL A 25 -4.49 12.73 3.05
C VAL A 25 -5.05 14.05 3.58
N VAL A 26 -4.69 14.43 4.81
CA VAL A 26 -5.09 15.70 5.43
C VAL A 26 -4.49 16.88 4.67
N VAL A 27 -3.21 16.82 4.32
CA VAL A 27 -2.55 17.86 3.51
C VAL A 27 -3.21 17.97 2.12
N HIS A 28 -3.52 16.83 1.49
CA HIS A 28 -4.19 16.81 0.20
C HIS A 28 -5.60 17.43 0.27
N LEU A 29 -6.37 17.06 1.29
CA LEU A 29 -7.70 17.60 1.53
C LEU A 29 -7.66 19.09 1.84
N PHE A 30 -6.74 19.50 2.72
CA PHE A 30 -6.56 20.91 3.07
C PHE A 30 -6.15 21.74 1.87
N GLY A 31 -5.25 21.24 1.02
CA GLY A 31 -4.87 21.89 -0.25
C GLY A 31 -6.09 22.12 -1.15
N ARG A 32 -6.95 21.12 -1.32
CA ARG A 32 -8.19 21.24 -2.14
C ARG A 32 -9.17 22.27 -1.55
N VAL A 33 -9.42 22.22 -0.24
CA VAL A 33 -10.36 23.12 0.43
C VAL A 33 -9.84 24.55 0.41
N ALA A 34 -8.58 24.76 0.79
CA ALA A 34 -7.95 26.08 0.77
C ALA A 34 -7.91 26.65 -0.66
N GLY A 35 -7.54 25.83 -1.65
CA GLY A 35 -7.53 26.22 -3.05
C GLY A 35 -8.91 26.65 -3.55
N LEU A 36 -9.96 25.89 -3.21
CA LEU A 36 -11.35 26.25 -3.56
C LEU A 36 -11.78 27.56 -2.91
N ILE A 37 -11.53 27.75 -1.61
CA ILE A 37 -11.90 28.96 -0.88
C ILE A 37 -11.17 30.18 -1.46
N ILE A 38 -9.84 30.12 -1.59
CA ILE A 38 -9.03 31.21 -2.12
C ILE A 38 -9.45 31.53 -3.56
N GLY A 39 -9.63 30.50 -4.39
CA GLY A 39 -10.07 30.65 -5.76
C GLY A 39 -11.43 31.33 -5.88
N ALA A 40 -12.42 30.91 -5.10
CA ALA A 40 -13.75 31.51 -5.07
C ALA A 40 -13.72 32.97 -4.59
N CYS A 41 -12.95 33.27 -3.53
CA CYS A 41 -12.80 34.62 -2.99
C CYS A 41 -12.14 35.58 -3.99
N VAL A 42 -11.04 35.15 -4.63
CA VAL A 42 -10.36 35.94 -5.67
C VAL A 42 -11.27 36.11 -6.87
N GLY A 43 -11.93 35.04 -7.31
CA GLY A 43 -12.89 35.06 -8.41
C GLY A 43 -13.99 36.10 -8.20
N LEU A 44 -14.67 36.06 -7.05
CA LEU A 44 -15.68 37.05 -6.67
C LEU A 44 -15.16 38.48 -6.71
N LYS A 45 -13.96 38.70 -6.16
CA LYS A 45 -13.37 40.05 -6.04
C LYS A 45 -13.09 40.70 -7.39
N TYR A 46 -12.62 39.94 -8.38
CA TYR A 46 -12.18 40.49 -9.67
C TYR A 46 -13.21 40.38 -10.79
N PHE A 47 -14.04 39.33 -10.79
CA PHE A 47 -14.94 39.01 -11.91
C PHE A 47 -16.39 38.74 -11.47
N GLN A 48 -16.76 39.17 -10.25
CA GLN A 48 -18.12 39.04 -9.72
C GLN A 48 -18.61 37.57 -9.72
N ILE A 49 -19.89 37.32 -10.00
CA ILE A 49 -20.48 35.97 -9.95
C ILE A 49 -19.85 35.01 -10.97
N ALA A 50 -19.53 35.50 -12.18
CA ALA A 50 -18.84 34.68 -13.19
C ALA A 50 -17.43 34.29 -12.71
N GLY A 51 -16.78 35.21 -12.01
CA GLY A 51 -15.51 34.98 -11.34
C GLY A 51 -15.52 33.91 -10.29
N LEU A 52 -16.58 33.81 -9.49
CA LEU A 52 -16.71 32.79 -8.44
C LEU A 52 -16.56 31.39 -9.02
N ALA A 53 -17.30 31.08 -10.08
CA ALA A 53 -17.29 29.74 -10.67
C ALA A 53 -15.92 29.39 -11.26
N ILE A 54 -15.34 30.30 -12.04
CA ILE A 54 -14.03 30.10 -12.67
C ILE A 54 -12.94 30.02 -11.61
N GLY A 55 -12.93 30.94 -10.66
CA GLY A 55 -11.98 31.00 -9.57
C GLY A 55 -12.03 29.76 -8.68
N ALA A 56 -13.23 29.27 -8.32
CA ALA A 56 -13.38 28.05 -7.53
C ALA A 56 -12.81 26.82 -8.24
N VAL A 57 -13.08 26.66 -9.55
CA VAL A 57 -12.54 25.53 -10.34
C VAL A 57 -11.03 25.60 -10.44
N VAL A 58 -10.47 26.75 -10.83
CA VAL A 58 -9.01 26.93 -10.95
C VAL A 58 -8.32 26.74 -9.60
N GLY A 59 -8.87 27.35 -8.54
CA GLY A 59 -8.36 27.24 -7.19
C GLY A 59 -8.39 25.81 -6.66
N PHE A 60 -9.47 25.07 -6.91
CA PHE A 60 -9.55 23.65 -6.55
C PHE A 60 -8.51 22.80 -7.29
N LEU A 61 -8.31 23.03 -8.60
CA LEU A 61 -7.30 22.31 -9.38
C LEU A 61 -5.88 22.59 -8.87
N LEU A 62 -5.55 23.86 -8.63
CA LEU A 62 -4.25 24.24 -8.05
C LEU A 62 -4.08 23.64 -6.65
N GLY A 63 -5.10 23.72 -5.81
CA GLY A 63 -5.11 23.12 -4.47
C GLY A 63 -4.93 21.60 -4.50
N HIS A 64 -5.53 20.91 -5.47
CA HIS A 64 -5.34 19.49 -5.70
C HIS A 64 -3.89 19.16 -6.07
N ILE A 65 -3.30 19.90 -7.02
CA ILE A 65 -1.91 19.69 -7.47
C ILE A 65 -0.94 19.92 -6.31
N VAL A 66 -1.07 21.05 -5.61
CA VAL A 66 -0.20 21.41 -4.48
C VAL A 66 -0.36 20.41 -3.34
N GLY A 67 -1.58 20.01 -3.02
CA GLY A 67 -1.84 19.03 -1.98
C GLY A 67 -1.34 17.62 -2.30
N TYR A 68 -1.26 17.24 -3.59
CA TYR A 68 -0.75 15.95 -4.04
C TYR A 68 0.78 15.90 -4.13
N LEU A 69 1.42 17.06 -4.27
CA LEU A 69 2.86 17.18 -4.48
C LEU A 69 3.72 16.47 -3.42
N PRO A 70 3.44 16.56 -2.10
CA PRO A 70 4.23 15.87 -1.08
C PRO A 70 4.17 14.35 -1.22
N THR A 71 2.99 13.79 -1.50
CA THR A 71 2.80 12.34 -1.73
C THR A 71 3.60 11.90 -2.95
N TRP A 72 3.47 12.62 -4.06
CA TRP A 72 4.19 12.30 -5.29
C TRP A 72 5.72 12.37 -5.11
N LEU A 73 6.22 13.45 -4.48
CA LEU A 73 7.65 13.61 -4.18
C LEU A 73 8.15 12.52 -3.24
N GLY A 74 7.40 12.20 -2.18
CA GLY A 74 7.74 11.18 -1.21
C GLY A 74 7.85 9.80 -1.85
N THR A 75 6.84 9.39 -2.63
CA THR A 75 6.85 8.13 -3.36
C THR A 75 7.99 8.08 -4.38
N ARG A 76 8.21 9.16 -5.15
CA ARG A 76 9.31 9.23 -6.12
C ARG A 76 10.68 9.16 -5.47
N TRP A 77 10.88 9.85 -4.35
CA TRP A 77 12.12 9.80 -3.59
C TRP A 77 12.36 8.40 -3.02
N MET A 78 11.33 7.78 -2.45
CA MET A 78 11.36 6.42 -1.93
C MET A 78 11.86 5.42 -2.97
N PHE A 79 11.22 5.38 -4.15
CA PHE A 79 11.65 4.50 -5.25
C PHE A 79 13.08 4.78 -5.71
N ARG A 80 13.45 6.06 -5.88
CA ARG A 80 14.80 6.46 -6.27
C ARG A 80 15.84 6.06 -5.22
N SER A 81 15.47 6.06 -3.93
CA SER A 81 16.35 5.62 -2.85
C SER A 81 16.59 4.12 -2.94
N ILE A 82 15.53 3.30 -3.06
CA ILE A 82 15.64 1.85 -3.22
C ILE A 82 16.47 1.48 -4.47
N GLU A 83 16.20 2.16 -5.59
CA GLU A 83 16.91 1.95 -6.86
C GLU A 83 18.41 2.22 -6.72
N LYS A 84 18.80 3.23 -5.94
CA LYS A 84 20.20 3.64 -5.75
C LYS A 84 20.92 2.91 -4.63
N SER A 85 20.21 2.30 -3.69
CA SER A 85 20.80 1.58 -2.56
C SER A 85 21.61 0.37 -3.02
N ALA A 86 22.70 0.10 -2.30
CA ALA A 86 23.53 -1.07 -2.57
C ALA A 86 22.79 -2.37 -2.20
N THR A 87 23.12 -3.47 -2.87
CA THR A 87 22.49 -4.77 -2.59
C THR A 87 22.61 -5.19 -1.12
N ALA A 88 23.75 -4.93 -0.49
CA ALA A 88 23.96 -5.26 0.93
C ALA A 88 23.01 -4.49 1.85
N GLU A 89 22.82 -3.19 1.60
CA GLU A 89 21.89 -2.34 2.36
C GLU A 89 20.45 -2.79 2.17
N LEU A 90 20.08 -3.19 0.95
CA LEU A 90 18.75 -3.73 0.66
C LEU A 90 18.49 -5.02 1.44
N LYS A 91 19.45 -5.95 1.46
CA LYS A 91 19.34 -7.20 2.24
C LYS A 91 19.24 -6.92 3.74
N ASP A 92 20.11 -6.06 4.27
CA ASP A 92 20.07 -5.65 5.68
C ASP A 92 18.71 -5.02 6.06
N SER A 93 18.13 -4.21 5.18
CA SER A 93 16.81 -3.62 5.40
C SER A 93 15.65 -4.63 5.39
N LEU A 94 15.81 -5.78 4.71
CA LEU A 94 14.82 -6.86 4.73
C LEU A 94 14.93 -7.70 6.00
N ASP A 95 16.14 -7.87 6.52
CA ASP A 95 16.38 -8.62 7.76
C ASP A 95 15.89 -7.85 8.99
N GLN A 96 15.83 -6.52 8.91
CA GLN A 96 15.44 -5.65 10.01
C GLN A 96 13.95 -5.26 9.99
N GLY A 97 13.37 -5.23 11.20
CA GLY A 97 12.09 -4.57 11.48
C GLY A 97 10.83 -5.29 10.97
N GLU A 98 9.68 -4.63 11.15
CA GLU A 98 8.38 -5.11 10.66
C GLU A 98 8.26 -4.92 9.14
N TRP A 99 7.63 -5.90 8.50
CA TRP A 99 7.45 -5.88 7.04
C TRP A 99 6.40 -4.85 6.66
N ASN A 100 6.76 -3.94 5.76
CA ASN A 100 5.86 -2.95 5.20
C ASN A 100 6.06 -2.81 3.69
N PHE A 101 5.43 -1.79 3.11
CA PHE A 101 5.51 -1.51 1.68
C PHE A 101 6.96 -1.32 1.18
N TRP A 102 7.82 -0.68 1.99
CA TRP A 102 9.24 -0.50 1.66
C TRP A 102 9.95 -1.84 1.48
N GLN A 103 9.80 -2.80 2.40
CA GLN A 103 10.43 -4.12 2.28
C GLN A 103 9.92 -4.87 1.05
N THR A 104 8.62 -4.76 0.74
CA THR A 104 8.06 -5.38 -0.48
C THR A 104 8.73 -4.82 -1.74
N MET A 105 8.92 -3.50 -1.80
CA MET A 105 9.59 -2.85 -2.94
C MET A 105 11.10 -3.16 -2.97
N THR A 106 11.76 -3.26 -1.81
CA THR A 106 13.15 -3.69 -1.71
C THR A 106 13.34 -5.11 -2.22
N LEU A 107 12.48 -6.04 -1.83
CA LEU A 107 12.53 -7.43 -2.28
C LEU A 107 12.34 -7.50 -3.81
N LEU A 108 11.38 -6.75 -4.36
CA LEU A 108 11.19 -6.65 -5.80
C LEU A 108 12.43 -6.09 -6.51
N GLN A 109 13.08 -5.08 -5.93
CA GLN A 109 14.32 -4.52 -6.48
C GLN A 109 15.47 -5.53 -6.48
N LEU A 110 15.61 -6.34 -5.42
CA LEU A 110 16.60 -7.42 -5.37
C LEU A 110 16.32 -8.48 -6.44
N ALA A 111 15.07 -8.90 -6.59
CA ALA A 111 14.66 -9.84 -7.63
C ALA A 111 14.94 -9.29 -9.04
N ALA A 112 14.64 -8.01 -9.28
CA ALA A 112 14.95 -7.33 -10.54
C ALA A 112 16.47 -7.27 -10.83
N ARG A 113 17.30 -7.24 -9.79
CA ARG A 113 18.76 -7.33 -9.88
C ARG A 113 19.28 -8.77 -10.01
N LYS A 114 18.39 -9.76 -10.13
CA LYS A 114 18.71 -11.20 -10.17
C LYS A 114 19.45 -11.70 -8.93
N GLU A 115 19.27 -11.03 -7.80
CA GLU A 115 19.78 -11.50 -6.52
C GLU A 115 18.96 -12.67 -5.99
N ASN A 116 19.59 -13.53 -5.19
CA ASN A 116 18.87 -14.63 -4.55
C ASN A 116 17.91 -14.09 -3.48
N VAL A 117 16.61 -14.21 -3.75
CA VAL A 117 15.51 -13.81 -2.87
C VAL A 117 14.85 -14.99 -2.16
N GLN A 118 15.21 -16.24 -2.48
CA GLN A 118 14.66 -17.44 -1.84
C GLN A 118 14.76 -17.45 -0.30
N PRO A 119 15.83 -16.91 0.34
CA PRO A 119 15.90 -16.88 1.81
C PRO A 119 14.74 -16.15 2.49
N TYR A 120 14.04 -15.25 1.79
CA TYR A 120 12.92 -14.49 2.34
C TYR A 120 11.56 -15.21 2.22
N LEU A 121 11.50 -16.30 1.43
CA LEU A 121 10.26 -17.04 1.19
C LEU A 121 9.61 -17.58 2.49
N PRO A 122 10.34 -18.19 3.45
CA PRO A 122 9.72 -18.68 4.69
C PRO A 122 9.03 -17.57 5.49
N ARG A 123 9.63 -16.38 5.52
CA ARG A 123 9.04 -15.21 6.17
C ARG A 123 7.75 -14.77 5.48
N ILE A 124 7.74 -14.75 4.14
CA ILE A 124 6.55 -14.41 3.35
C ILE A 124 5.43 -15.42 3.60
N LEU A 125 5.73 -16.71 3.66
CA LEU A 125 4.73 -17.75 3.98
C LEU A 125 4.15 -17.54 5.38
N ALA A 126 4.99 -17.29 6.39
CA ALA A 126 4.52 -16.96 7.74
C ALA A 126 3.63 -15.71 7.76
N MET A 127 3.88 -14.73 6.89
CA MET A 127 3.01 -13.55 6.77
C MET A 127 1.62 -13.89 6.19
N LEU A 128 1.52 -14.84 5.26
CA LEU A 128 0.22 -15.31 4.73
C LEU A 128 -0.62 -16.01 5.81
N GLU A 129 0.04 -16.62 6.79
CA GLU A 129 -0.60 -17.34 7.90
C GLU A 129 -0.93 -16.46 9.11
N SER A 130 -0.49 -15.20 9.08
CA SER A 130 -0.67 -14.24 10.17
C SER A 130 -2.15 -13.99 10.47
N ASP A 131 -2.50 -13.79 11.74
CA ASP A 131 -3.84 -13.36 12.16
C ASP A 131 -4.13 -11.91 11.70
N GLU A 132 -3.09 -11.11 11.49
CA GLU A 132 -3.23 -9.72 11.06
C GLU A 132 -3.42 -9.60 9.54
N THR A 133 -4.55 -9.02 9.15
CA THR A 133 -4.94 -8.82 7.74
C THR A 133 -3.90 -8.03 6.94
N LEU A 134 -3.31 -6.98 7.51
CA LEU A 134 -2.31 -6.19 6.80
C LEU A 134 -1.05 -7.00 6.49
N THR A 135 -0.56 -7.75 7.49
CA THR A 135 0.59 -8.64 7.32
C THR A 135 0.32 -9.67 6.21
N ARG A 136 -0.90 -10.24 6.15
CA ARG A 136 -1.30 -11.12 5.02
C ARG A 136 -1.31 -10.40 3.67
N VAL A 137 -1.75 -9.15 3.61
CA VAL A 137 -1.73 -8.35 2.38
C VAL A 137 -0.30 -8.16 1.89
N TYR A 138 0.62 -7.76 2.77
CA TYR A 138 2.03 -7.60 2.38
C TYR A 138 2.70 -8.91 1.97
N GLY A 139 2.38 -10.01 2.65
CA GLY A 139 2.87 -11.33 2.28
C GLY A 139 2.38 -11.73 0.88
N TRP A 140 1.10 -11.47 0.59
CA TRP A 140 0.52 -11.76 -0.71
C TRP A 140 1.10 -10.90 -1.84
N ASP A 141 1.29 -9.60 -1.59
CA ASP A 141 1.94 -8.71 -2.56
C ASP A 141 3.38 -9.16 -2.85
N ALA A 142 4.15 -9.49 -1.80
CA ALA A 142 5.52 -9.99 -1.97
C ALA A 142 5.55 -11.30 -2.77
N LEU A 143 4.65 -12.24 -2.47
CA LEU A 143 4.55 -13.51 -3.19
C LEU A 143 4.20 -13.30 -4.67
N ARG A 144 3.19 -12.49 -4.97
CA ARG A 144 2.75 -12.22 -6.36
C ARG A 144 3.79 -11.49 -7.19
N LEU A 145 4.50 -10.54 -6.59
CA LEU A 145 5.45 -9.69 -7.31
C LEU A 145 6.78 -10.40 -7.56
N VAL A 146 7.22 -11.27 -6.64
CA VAL A 146 8.58 -11.84 -6.67
C VAL A 146 8.58 -13.34 -6.92
N PHE A 147 7.57 -14.06 -6.42
CA PHE A 147 7.45 -15.51 -6.53
C PHE A 147 6.22 -15.89 -7.35
N THR A 148 6.12 -15.31 -8.55
CA THR A 148 4.91 -15.39 -9.40
C THR A 148 4.43 -16.82 -9.62
N GLU A 149 5.35 -17.76 -9.85
CA GLU A 149 5.02 -19.18 -10.05
C GLU A 149 4.37 -19.83 -8.81
N LEU A 150 4.81 -19.47 -7.60
CA LEU A 150 4.18 -19.94 -6.36
C LEU A 150 2.83 -19.29 -6.17
N SER A 151 2.71 -17.99 -6.45
CA SER A 151 1.43 -17.27 -6.32
C SER A 151 0.34 -17.82 -7.24
N GLN A 152 0.69 -18.32 -8.42
CA GLN A 152 -0.24 -18.93 -9.37
C GLN A 152 -0.87 -20.23 -8.85
N ARG A 153 -0.26 -20.89 -7.87
CA ARG A 153 -0.81 -22.12 -7.26
C ARG A 153 -1.92 -21.85 -6.26
N ILE A 154 -2.00 -20.61 -5.78
CA ILE A 154 -3.03 -20.12 -4.87
C ILE A 154 -3.58 -18.80 -5.42
N ASP A 155 -3.89 -18.77 -6.72
CA ASP A 155 -4.30 -17.56 -7.45
C ASP A 155 -5.58 -16.91 -6.88
N ASP A 156 -6.44 -17.72 -6.28
CA ASP A 156 -7.66 -17.34 -5.58
C ASP A 156 -7.42 -16.93 -4.11
N TYR A 157 -6.17 -16.80 -3.65
CA TYR A 157 -5.86 -16.36 -2.29
C TYR A 157 -6.36 -14.94 -2.03
N GLU A 158 -7.25 -14.80 -1.05
CA GLU A 158 -7.78 -13.51 -0.62
C GLU A 158 -7.25 -13.17 0.77
N PRO A 159 -6.35 -12.17 0.92
CA PRO A 159 -5.74 -11.82 2.21
C PRO A 159 -6.76 -11.36 3.28
N ARG A 160 -7.94 -10.91 2.84
CA ARG A 160 -9.03 -10.41 3.68
C ARG A 160 -10.05 -11.49 4.05
N ALA A 161 -9.88 -12.72 3.55
CA ALA A 161 -10.68 -13.85 3.98
C ALA A 161 -10.41 -14.20 5.45
N ARG A 162 -11.15 -15.19 5.95
CA ARG A 162 -10.96 -15.71 7.31
C ARG A 162 -9.56 -16.32 7.45
N VAL A 163 -8.97 -16.20 8.63
CA VAL A 163 -7.59 -16.63 8.89
C VAL A 163 -7.39 -18.11 8.60
N GLU A 164 -8.36 -18.95 8.96
CA GLU A 164 -8.32 -20.39 8.74
C GLU A 164 -8.27 -20.73 7.25
N GLU A 165 -8.98 -19.96 6.42
CA GLU A 165 -8.94 -20.11 4.97
C GLU A 165 -7.57 -19.69 4.41
N CYS A 166 -7.02 -18.57 4.87
CA CYS A 166 -5.69 -18.13 4.49
C CYS A 166 -4.62 -19.17 4.85
N ARG A 167 -4.65 -19.70 6.08
CA ARG A 167 -3.73 -20.76 6.55
C ARG A 167 -3.87 -22.04 5.73
N ARG A 168 -5.09 -22.47 5.44
CA ARG A 168 -5.34 -23.65 4.60
C ARG A 168 -4.74 -23.48 3.20
N LYS A 169 -4.85 -22.29 2.60
CA LYS A 169 -4.25 -22.01 1.29
C LYS A 169 -2.72 -21.92 1.36
N ALA A 170 -2.18 -21.27 2.39
CA ALA A 170 -0.73 -21.23 2.60
C ALA A 170 -0.12 -22.63 2.81
N ALA A 171 -0.83 -23.53 3.49
CA ALA A 171 -0.40 -24.92 3.68
C ALA A 171 -0.20 -25.68 2.35
N LEU A 172 -1.00 -25.40 1.31
CA LEU A 172 -0.81 -25.97 -0.03
C LEU A 172 0.56 -25.61 -0.63
N LEU A 173 1.06 -24.40 -0.35
CA LEU A 173 2.40 -23.99 -0.76
C LEU A 173 3.49 -24.73 0.03
N HIS A 174 3.29 -24.93 1.33
CA HIS A 174 4.22 -25.71 2.15
C HIS A 174 4.35 -27.15 1.66
N GLU A 175 3.24 -27.81 1.36
CA GLU A 175 3.24 -29.18 0.80
C GLU A 175 3.96 -29.24 -0.54
N TYR A 176 3.71 -28.27 -1.43
CA TYR A 176 4.38 -28.19 -2.71
C TYR A 176 5.90 -28.03 -2.55
N LEU A 177 6.34 -27.12 -1.67
CA LEU A 177 7.77 -26.88 -1.42
C LEU A 177 8.45 -28.09 -0.78
N ALA A 178 7.75 -28.84 0.07
CA ALA A 178 8.27 -30.07 0.68
C ALA A 178 8.42 -31.22 -0.34
N GLY A 179 7.68 -31.18 -1.45
CA GLY A 179 7.72 -32.18 -2.52
C GLY A 179 8.77 -31.94 -3.61
N LEU A 180 9.51 -30.82 -3.57
CA LEU A 180 10.54 -30.52 -4.57
C LEU A 180 11.84 -31.28 -4.25
N PRO A 181 12.49 -31.92 -5.25
CA PRO A 181 13.81 -32.52 -5.05
C PRO A 181 14.83 -31.42 -4.70
N SER A 182 15.56 -31.63 -3.60
CA SER A 182 16.61 -30.74 -3.07
C SER A 182 17.79 -30.58 -4.02
#